data_AF-A0A0M8VSP1-F1
#
_entry.id   AF-A0A0M8VSP1-F1
#
_cell.length_a   1.000
_cell.length_b   1.000
_cell.length_c   1.000
_cell.angle_alpha   90.00
_cell.angle_beta   90.00
_cell.angle_gamma   90.00
#
_symmetry.space_group_name_H-M   'P 1'
#
loop_
_entity.id
_entity.type
_entity.pdbx_description
1 polymer ?
#
loop_
_entity_poly.entity_id
_entity_poly.type
_entity_poly.pdbx_seq_one_letter_code
_entity_poly.pdbx_strand_id
1 'polypeptide(L)' 'SRQIVLADTLDTEHIQADYDAGVLTLRIPIAERAKPRKISIGVGSGRREISG' A
#
# COMPACT_ATOMS: atom_id res chain seq x y z
N SER A 1 11.21 24.53 -0.79
CA SER A 1 10.01 23.67 -0.82
C SER A 1 10.24 22.50 0.13
N ARG A 2 9.19 21.99 0.79
CA ARG A 2 9.25 20.73 1.54
C ARG A 2 8.52 19.68 0.70
N GLN A 3 9.19 18.56 0.43
CA GLN A 3 8.61 17.43 -0.27
C GLN A 3 8.68 16.21 0.64
N ILE A 4 7.62 15.42 0.64
CA ILE A 4 7.49 14.22 1.45
C ILE A 4 7.07 13.11 0.51
N VAL A 5 7.77 11.98 0.57
CA VAL A 5 7.39 10.78 -0.17
C VAL A 5 6.40 10.01 0.69
N LEU A 6 5.21 9.76 0.14
CA LEU A 6 4.15 9.03 0.80
C LEU A 6 4.21 7.55 0.42
N ALA A 7 3.76 6.68 1.31
CA ALA A 7 3.60 5.26 1.00
C ALA A 7 2.38 5.03 0.10
N ASP A 8 2.42 4.01 -0.74
CA ASP A 8 1.35 3.62 -1.70
C ASP A 8 0.00 3.28 -1.05
N THR A 9 -0.04 3.21 0.27
CA THR A 9 -1.17 2.78 1.08
C THR A 9 -1.94 3.95 1.67
N LEU A 10 -1.52 5.17 1.36
CA LEU A 10 -2.14 6.39 1.83
C LEU A 10 -3.11 6.91 0.78
N ASP A 11 -4.26 7.39 1.23
CA ASP A 11 -5.27 7.98 0.37
C ASP A 11 -4.94 9.45 0.15
N THR A 12 -4.32 9.75 -0.99
CA THR A 12 -3.89 11.11 -1.33
C THR A 12 -5.02 11.99 -1.86
N GLU A 13 -6.18 11.42 -2.20
CA GLU A 13 -7.34 12.18 -2.67
C GLU A 13 -8.10 12.81 -1.51
N HIS A 14 -7.98 12.25 -0.30
CA HIS A 14 -8.67 12.71 0.91
C HIS A 14 -7.73 13.36 1.94
N ILE A 15 -6.69 14.04 1.49
CA ILE A 15 -5.77 14.78 2.37
C ILE A 15 -6.49 15.97 3.00
N GLN A 16 -6.32 16.15 4.31
CA GLN A 16 -6.76 17.33 5.05
C GLN A 16 -5.56 18.15 5.50
N ALA A 17 -5.67 19.48 5.42
CA ALA A 17 -4.65 20.41 5.84
C ALA A 17 -5.24 21.44 6.79
N ASP A 18 -4.61 21.57 7.96
CA ASP A 18 -4.96 22.56 8.96
C ASP A 18 -3.76 23.47 9.20
N TYR A 19 -3.99 24.76 9.34
CA TYR A 19 -2.96 25.73 9.70
C TYR A 19 -3.42 26.56 10.89
N ASP A 20 -2.71 26.40 12.01
CA ASP A 20 -3.00 27.10 13.25
C ASP A 20 -1.70 27.54 13.93
N ALA A 21 -1.70 28.75 14.48
CA ALA A 21 -0.56 29.34 15.22
C ALA A 21 0.83 29.17 14.56
N GLY A 22 0.92 29.22 13.23
CA GLY A 22 2.20 29.09 12.51
C GLY A 22 2.59 27.66 12.13
N VAL A 23 1.74 26.67 12.42
CA VAL A 23 2.03 25.25 12.20
C VAL A 23 1.08 24.68 11.16
N LEU A 24 1.65 24.07 10.11
CA LEU A 24 0.92 23.29 9.12
C LEU A 24 0.83 21.84 9.57
N THR A 25 -0.38 21.35 9.78
CA THR A 25 -0.70 19.95 10.10
C THR A 25 -1.36 19.29 8.90
N LEU A 26 -0.83 18.16 8.45
CA LEU A 26 -1.43 17.36 7.38
C LEU A 26 -1.95 16.04 7.94
N ARG A 27 -3.20 15.70 7.61
CA ARG A 27 -3.79 14.41 7.93
C ARG A 27 -4.05 13.67 6.63
N ILE A 28 -3.47 12.47 6.52
CA ILE A 28 -3.53 11.64 5.33
C ILE A 28 -4.12 10.29 5.76
N PRO A 29 -5.36 9.97 5.36
CA PRO A 29 -5.96 8.69 5.69
C PRO A 29 -5.18 7.54 5.08
N ILE A 30 -5.32 6.36 5.69
CA ILE A 30 -4.85 5.12 5.08
C ILE A 30 -5.91 4.67 4.07
N ALA A 31 -5.50 4.37 2.85
CA ALA A 31 -6.37 3.80 1.84
C ALA A 31 -6.86 2.42 2.30
N GLU A 32 -8.16 2.16 2.17
CA GLU A 32 -8.71 0.83 2.43
C GLU A 32 -8.12 -0.19 1.46
N ARG A 33 -7.15 -0.97 1.93
CA ARG A 33 -6.53 -2.01 1.12
C ARG A 33 -7.51 -3.16 0.98
N ALA A 34 -7.74 -3.63 -0.25
CA ALA A 34 -8.48 -4.87 -0.48
C ALA A 34 -7.86 -6.02 0.34
N LYS A 35 -8.70 -6.89 0.91
CA LYS A 35 -8.26 -8.03 1.73
C LYS A 35 -7.11 -8.78 1.03
N PRO A 36 -6.02 -9.12 1.74
CA PRO A 36 -4.89 -9.81 1.14
C PRO A 36 -5.39 -11.09 0.45
N ARG A 37 -5.10 -11.21 -0.86
CA ARG A 37 -5.48 -12.39 -1.63
C ARG A 37 -4.61 -13.54 -1.16
N LYS A 38 -5.21 -14.53 -0.48
CA LYS A 38 -4.54 -15.79 -0.17
C LYS A 38 -4.23 -16.49 -1.50
N ILE A 39 -2.94 -16.59 -1.85
CA ILE A 39 -2.51 -17.34 -3.02
C ILE A 39 -2.35 -18.80 -2.59
N SER A 40 -3.28 -19.66 -3.04
CA SER A 40 -3.16 -21.10 -2.81
C SER A 40 -2.11 -21.67 -3.77
N ILE A 41 -1.05 -22.29 -3.22
CA ILE A 41 -0.08 -23.04 -4.01
C ILE A 41 -0.68 -24.43 -4.28
N GLY A 42 -1.00 -24.72 -5.54
CA GLY A 42 -1.43 -26.05 -5.95
C GLY A 42 -0.25 -27.01 -5.98
N VAL A 43 -0.20 -27.95 -5.02
CA VAL A 43 0.74 -29.08 -5.08
C VAL A 43 0.19 -30.12 -6.04
N GLY A 44 0.49 -29.96 -7.33
CA GLY A 44 0.23 -30.99 -8.33
C GLY A 44 1.22 -32.13 -8.14
N SER A 45 0.73 -33.34 -7.84
CA SER A 45 1.51 -34.58 -7.69
C SER A 45 1.99 -35.12 -9.04
N GLY A 46 2.75 -34.31 -9.78
CA GLY A 46 3.41 -34.71 -11.01
C GLY A 46 4.90 -34.44 -10.88
N ARG A 47 5.68 -35.50 -10.66
CA ARG A 47 7.14 -35.45 -10.80
C ARG A 47 7.45 -35.03 -12.24
N ARG A 48 7.78 -33.76 -12.47
CA ARG A 48 8.35 -33.31 -13.73
C ARG A 48 9.86 -33.49 -13.65
N GLU A 49 10.33 -34.60 -14.19
CA GLU A 49 11.73 -34.81 -14.51
C GLU A 49 12.03 -34.06 -15.80
N ILE A 50 13.12 -33.29 -15.79
CA ILE A 50 13.62 -32.58 -16.97
C ILE A 50 14.70 -33.50 -17.55
N SER A 51 14.37 -34.21 -18.63
CA SER A 51 15.36 -35.01 -19.35
C SER A 51 16.35 -34.06 -20.04
N GLY A 52 17.64 -34.28 -19.78
CA GLY A 52 18.75 -33.61 -20.46
C GLY A 52 19.01 -34.14 -21.85
#